data_AF-A0A2V6IEX8-F1
#
_entry.id   AF-A0A2V6IEX8-F1
#
_cell.length_a   1.000
_cell.length_b   1.000
_cell.length_c   1.000
_cell.angle_alpha   90.00
_cell.angle_beta   90.00
_cell.angle_gamma   90.00
#
_symmetry.space_group_name_H-M   'P 1'
#
loop_
_entity.id
_entity.type
_entity.pdbx_description
1 polymer ?
#
loop_
_entity_poly.entity_id
_entity_poly.type
_entity_poly.pdbx_seq_one_letter_code
_entity_poly.pdbx_strand_id
1 'polypeptide(L)'
;MENKPMKTYILLLLLTLSVALNAHAASATWNLNPSNGDWNTAGNWTPATVPNGSTDTATFDVSNQTSLTLSANTEVNGIVFNAGASAFTIALSGGLTLTLSGTGITKQLRHHPKLHRDRRGHRL
;
A
#
# COMPACT_ATOMS: atom_id res chain seq x y z
N MET A 1 -49.90 27.45 14.87
CA MET A 1 -48.93 26.38 15.14
C MET A 1 -48.10 26.24 13.88
N GLU A 2 -46.91 26.81 13.89
CA GLU A 2 -46.04 27.03 12.72
C GLU A 2 -45.16 25.79 12.50
N ASN A 3 -45.36 25.10 11.37
CA ASN A 3 -44.61 23.91 11.02
C ASN A 3 -43.23 24.32 10.49
N LYS A 4 -42.27 24.49 11.41
CA LYS A 4 -40.86 24.78 11.12
C LYS A 4 -40.34 23.79 10.05
N PRO A 5 -39.62 24.24 9.00
CA PRO A 5 -39.32 23.39 7.84
C PRO A 5 -38.31 22.29 8.19
N MET A 6 -38.82 21.14 8.64
CA MET A 6 -38.06 19.90 8.88
C MET A 6 -37.36 19.35 7.63
N LYS A 7 -37.68 19.87 6.44
CA LYS A 7 -37.03 19.51 5.17
C LYS A 7 -35.62 20.09 5.03
N THR A 8 -35.33 21.23 5.65
CA THR A 8 -34.03 21.90 5.53
C THR A 8 -32.93 21.14 6.29
N TYR A 9 -33.26 20.57 7.44
CA TYR A 9 -32.32 19.78 8.24
C TYR A 9 -31.97 18.44 7.56
N ILE A 10 -32.93 17.80 6.90
CA ILE A 10 -32.68 16.55 6.16
C ILE A 10 -31.76 16.82 4.95
N LEU A 11 -31.94 17.96 4.27
CA LEU A 11 -31.09 18.36 3.15
C LEU A 11 -29.65 18.70 3.61
N LEU A 12 -29.50 19.34 4.77
CA LEU A 12 -28.20 19.60 5.40
C LEU A 12 -27.52 18.31 5.89
N LEU A 13 -28.28 17.34 6.42
CA LEU A 13 -27.75 16.05 6.88
C LEU A 13 -27.29 15.16 5.71
N LEU A 14 -27.98 15.22 4.57
CA LEU A 14 -27.59 14.53 3.34
C LEU A 14 -26.38 15.18 2.66
N LEU A 15 -26.23 16.50 2.76
CA LEU A 15 -25.09 17.22 2.19
C LEU A 15 -23.78 16.98 2.96
N THR A 16 -23.83 16.71 4.27
CA THR A 16 -22.65 16.40 5.08
C THR A 16 -22.15 14.96 4.96
N LEU A 17 -22.95 14.05 4.39
CA LEU A 17 -22.63 12.60 4.34
C LEU A 17 -21.91 12.18 3.04
N SER A 18 -21.60 13.11 2.14
CA SER A 18 -21.06 12.79 0.80
C SER A 18 -19.57 13.06 0.61
N VAL A 19 -18.81 13.36 1.67
CA VAL A 19 -17.34 13.18 1.61
C VAL A 19 -17.03 11.72 1.91
N ALA A 20 -17.48 10.84 1.03
CA ALA A 20 -16.77 9.58 0.83
C ALA A 20 -15.40 9.99 0.28
N LEU A 21 -14.39 10.00 1.15
CA LEU A 21 -13.00 10.03 0.70
C LEU A 21 -12.87 8.87 -0.28
N ASN A 22 -12.75 9.20 -1.57
CA ASN A 22 -12.35 8.24 -2.57
C ASN A 22 -10.95 7.76 -2.18
N ALA A 23 -10.88 6.68 -1.38
CA ALA A 23 -9.68 5.88 -1.26
C ALA A 23 -9.46 5.31 -2.66
N HIS A 24 -8.67 6.03 -3.45
CA HIS A 24 -8.21 5.52 -4.72
C HIS A 24 -7.31 4.35 -4.37
N ALA A 25 -7.83 3.14 -4.54
CA ALA A 25 -7.09 1.89 -4.47
C ALA A 25 -5.86 2.01 -5.37
N ALA A 26 -4.69 2.15 -4.76
CA ALA A 26 -3.46 2.46 -5.46
C ALA A 26 -2.31 1.65 -4.88
N SER A 27 -1.97 0.59 -5.59
CA SER A 27 -0.73 -0.13 -5.35
C SER A 27 0.45 0.79 -5.61
N ALA A 28 1.42 0.82 -4.70
CA ALA A 28 2.56 1.72 -4.78
C ALA A 28 3.80 1.12 -4.13
N THR A 29 4.95 1.68 -4.48
CA THR A 29 6.27 1.28 -3.96
C THR A 29 6.80 2.31 -2.99
N TRP A 30 7.28 1.87 -1.83
CA TRP A 30 7.93 2.74 -0.85
C TRP A 30 9.21 3.34 -1.45
N ASN A 31 9.38 4.65 -1.31
CA ASN A 31 10.46 5.38 -1.97
C ASN A 31 11.85 4.99 -1.41
N LEU A 32 12.89 5.15 -2.24
CA LEU A 32 14.28 5.02 -1.80
C LEU A 32 14.64 6.06 -0.73
N ASN A 33 14.12 7.28 -0.88
CA ASN A 33 14.33 8.42 0.03
C ASN A 33 12.98 9.09 0.34
N PRO A 34 12.12 8.47 1.17
CA PRO A 34 10.88 9.10 1.59
C PRO A 34 11.17 10.26 2.54
N SER A 35 10.21 11.18 2.68
CA SER A 35 10.37 12.36 3.54
C SER A 35 10.40 12.01 5.03
N ASN A 36 9.72 10.92 5.42
CA ASN A 36 9.61 10.42 6.78
C ASN A 36 9.22 8.93 6.77
N GLY A 37 9.01 8.33 7.95
CA GLY A 37 8.60 6.93 8.10
C GLY A 37 7.08 6.68 8.10
N ASP A 38 6.24 7.65 7.79
CA ASP A 38 4.78 7.46 7.87
C ASP A 38 4.22 6.77 6.63
N TRP A 39 3.61 5.59 6.81
CA TRP A 39 2.92 4.85 5.75
C TRP A 39 1.85 5.70 5.08
N ASN A 40 1.10 6.50 5.84
CA ASN A 40 -0.07 7.20 5.30
C ASN A 40 0.27 8.55 4.64
N THR A 41 1.56 8.88 4.50
CA THR A 41 2.01 10.06 3.75
C THR A 41 2.23 9.70 2.26
N ALA A 42 1.35 10.21 1.39
CA ALA A 42 1.36 9.91 -0.05
C ALA A 42 2.71 10.16 -0.75
N GLY A 43 3.44 11.20 -0.34
CA GLY A 43 4.77 11.53 -0.91
C GLY A 43 5.88 10.52 -0.60
N ASN A 44 5.64 9.55 0.28
CA ASN A 44 6.60 8.48 0.58
C ASN A 44 6.46 7.27 -0.36
N TRP A 45 5.47 7.29 -1.26
CA TRP A 45 5.19 6.22 -2.22
C TRP A 45 5.39 6.70 -3.66
N THR A 46 5.65 5.75 -4.56
CA THR A 46 5.62 5.95 -6.01
C THR A 46 4.72 4.89 -6.68
N PRO A 47 3.68 5.30 -7.44
CA PRO A 47 3.18 6.68 -7.59
C PRO A 47 2.77 7.28 -6.23
N ALA A 48 2.60 8.62 -6.17
CA ALA A 48 2.34 9.36 -4.93
C ALA A 48 0.90 9.13 -4.40
N THR A 49 0.63 7.88 -4.04
CA THR A 49 -0.63 7.33 -3.60
C THR A 49 -0.37 6.36 -2.47
N VAL A 50 -1.23 6.35 -1.46
CA VAL A 50 -1.06 5.49 -0.28
C VAL A 50 -1.78 4.17 -0.52
N PRO A 51 -1.10 3.00 -0.48
CA PRO A 51 -1.76 1.71 -0.45
C PRO A 51 -2.60 1.59 0.82
N ASN A 52 -3.93 1.62 0.67
CA ASN A 52 -4.90 1.56 1.77
C ASN A 52 -6.27 1.07 1.30
N GLY A 53 -6.30 -0.11 0.68
CA GLY A 53 -7.52 -0.80 0.25
C GLY A 53 -7.30 -2.30 0.11
N SER A 54 -8.37 -3.09 0.26
CA SER A 54 -8.35 -4.56 0.21
C SER A 54 -7.80 -5.17 -1.10
N THR A 55 -7.69 -4.36 -2.15
CA THR A 55 -7.12 -4.72 -3.46
C THR A 55 -5.70 -4.16 -3.70
N ASP A 56 -5.16 -3.38 -2.77
CA ASP A 56 -3.90 -2.67 -2.95
C ASP A 56 -2.70 -3.51 -2.59
N THR A 57 -1.62 -3.36 -3.33
CA THR A 57 -0.32 -3.96 -3.01
C THR A 57 0.66 -2.89 -2.59
N ALA A 58 1.19 -3.00 -1.38
CA ALA A 58 2.32 -2.21 -0.93
C ALA A 58 3.63 -2.92 -1.29
N THR A 59 4.46 -2.28 -2.10
CA THR A 59 5.73 -2.85 -2.56
C THR A 59 6.90 -2.19 -1.85
N PHE A 60 7.84 -3.00 -1.38
CA PHE A 60 9.05 -2.57 -0.71
C PHE A 60 10.29 -2.98 -1.51
N ASP A 61 11.17 -2.02 -1.74
CA ASP A 61 12.48 -2.21 -2.37
C ASP A 61 13.59 -1.71 -1.41
N VAL A 62 14.78 -1.42 -1.92
CA VAL A 62 15.82 -0.73 -1.13
C VAL A 62 15.32 0.67 -0.73
N SER A 63 15.46 0.99 0.55
CA SER A 63 15.15 2.32 1.09
C SER A 63 16.15 2.73 2.17
N ASN A 64 16.39 4.03 2.28
CA ASN A 64 17.15 4.65 3.37
C ASN A 64 16.28 4.90 4.62
N GLN A 65 14.96 4.71 4.52
CA GLN A 65 14.03 4.78 5.65
C GLN A 65 13.25 3.47 5.74
N THR A 66 13.64 2.61 6.68
CA THR A 66 13.08 1.27 6.83
C THR A 66 12.22 1.07 8.07
N SER A 67 12.21 2.05 8.97
CA SER A 67 11.34 2.10 10.14
C SER A 67 10.08 2.89 9.78
N LEU A 68 8.96 2.18 9.65
CA LEU A 68 7.67 2.78 9.31
C LEU A 68 6.73 2.83 10.53
N THR A 69 5.86 3.82 10.53
CA THR A 69 4.72 3.96 11.44
C THR A 69 3.44 4.14 10.65
N LEU A 70 2.29 3.88 11.27
CA LEU A 70 0.98 4.25 10.73
C LEU A 70 0.46 5.50 11.45
N SER A 71 -0.19 6.39 10.71
CA SER A 71 -0.98 7.49 11.25
C SER A 71 -2.49 7.30 11.02
N ALA A 72 -2.89 6.28 10.26
CA ALA A 72 -4.27 5.84 10.11
C ALA A 72 -4.37 4.32 9.95
N ASN A 73 -5.55 3.75 10.24
CA ASN A 73 -5.83 2.34 9.95
C ASN A 73 -5.59 2.07 8.47
N THR A 74 -4.85 1.01 8.21
CA THR A 74 -4.37 0.66 6.88
C THR A 74 -4.82 -0.74 6.51
N GLU A 75 -5.34 -0.92 5.31
CA GLU A 75 -5.68 -2.20 4.74
C GLU A 75 -4.95 -2.39 3.41
N VAL A 76 -4.42 -3.58 3.15
CA VAL A 76 -3.86 -3.93 1.84
C VAL A 76 -4.27 -5.34 1.45
N ASN A 77 -4.30 -5.63 0.15
CA ASN A 77 -4.34 -7.00 -0.33
C ASN A 77 -3.10 -7.76 0.13
N GLY A 78 -1.94 -7.14 -0.03
CA GLY A 78 -0.68 -7.76 0.32
C GLY A 78 0.51 -6.81 0.35
N ILE A 79 1.60 -7.33 0.89
CA ILE A 79 2.90 -6.68 0.96
C ILE A 79 3.89 -7.51 0.14
N VAL A 80 4.59 -6.86 -0.78
CA VAL A 80 5.58 -7.50 -1.65
C VAL A 80 6.95 -6.89 -1.36
N PHE A 81 7.92 -7.73 -0.99
CA PHE A 81 9.33 -7.35 -0.94
C PHE A 81 10.02 -7.76 -2.24
N ASN A 82 10.49 -6.78 -3.00
CA ASN A 82 11.27 -7.03 -4.22
C ASN A 82 12.58 -7.75 -3.89
N ALA A 83 13.17 -8.40 -4.89
CA ALA A 83 14.40 -9.14 -4.71
C ALA A 83 15.58 -8.20 -4.43
N GLY A 84 16.05 -8.19 -3.18
CA GLY A 84 17.11 -7.30 -2.70
C GLY A 84 16.59 -6.14 -1.85
N ALA A 85 15.30 -6.09 -1.54
CA ALA A 85 14.72 -5.10 -0.64
C ALA A 85 15.42 -5.07 0.74
N SER A 86 15.44 -3.88 1.35
CA SER A 86 15.93 -3.70 2.72
C SER A 86 15.07 -4.49 3.72
N ALA A 87 15.58 -4.68 4.95
CA ALA A 87 14.76 -5.16 6.06
C ALA A 87 13.94 -4.00 6.64
N PHE A 88 12.62 -4.14 6.64
CA PHE A 88 11.68 -3.12 7.15
C PHE A 88 11.07 -3.53 8.47
N THR A 89 10.78 -2.53 9.30
CA THR A 89 9.97 -2.65 10.52
C THR A 89 8.76 -1.76 10.38
N ILE A 90 7.57 -2.27 10.63
CA ILE A 90 6.33 -1.47 10.66
C ILE A 90 5.81 -1.49 12.09
N ALA A 91 5.89 -0.35 12.76
CA ALA A 91 5.42 -0.19 14.13
C ALA A 91 3.96 0.28 14.14
N LEU A 92 3.12 -0.49 14.83
CA LEU A 92 1.73 -0.14 15.09
C LEU A 92 1.66 0.56 16.46
N SER A 93 1.10 1.76 16.51
CA SER A 93 0.92 2.53 17.74
C SER A 93 -0.52 3.05 17.85
N GLY A 94 -0.94 3.43 19.06
CA GLY A 94 -2.22 4.10 19.26
C GLY A 94 -3.47 3.28 18.94
N GLY A 95 -3.38 1.94 18.91
CA GLY A 95 -4.51 1.06 18.57
C GLY A 95 -4.81 0.99 17.07
N LEU A 96 -3.92 1.51 16.22
CA LEU A 96 -4.04 1.41 14.77
C LEU A 96 -3.82 -0.01 14.28
N THR A 97 -4.49 -0.36 13.18
CA THR A 97 -4.40 -1.69 12.56
C THR A 97 -3.77 -1.64 11.17
N LEU A 98 -3.01 -2.69 10.86
CA LEU A 98 -2.62 -3.06 9.50
C LEU A 98 -3.31 -4.37 9.14
N THR A 99 -4.31 -4.31 8.27
CA THR A 99 -5.09 -5.47 7.83
C THR A 99 -4.56 -5.98 6.50
N LEU A 100 -4.36 -7.30 6.40
CA LEU A 100 -4.02 -7.99 5.16
C LEU A 100 -5.24 -8.79 4.71
N SER A 101 -5.89 -8.35 3.64
CA SER A 101 -7.16 -8.94 3.17
C SER A 101 -7.02 -9.91 2.00
N GLY A 102 -5.80 -10.08 1.47
CA GLY A 102 -5.53 -10.88 0.28
C GLY A 102 -4.29 -11.75 0.39
N THR A 103 -3.36 -11.58 -0.55
CA THR A 103 -2.20 -12.46 -0.74
C THR A 103 -1.22 -12.52 0.43
N GLY A 104 -1.38 -11.66 1.45
CA GLY A 104 -0.50 -11.62 2.61
C GLY A 104 0.86 -11.03 2.29
N ILE A 105 1.93 -11.59 2.86
CA ILE A 105 3.31 -11.08 2.71
C ILE A 105 4.10 -12.02 1.82
N THR A 106 4.70 -11.49 0.75
CA THR A 106 5.54 -12.25 -0.19
C THR A 106 6.89 -11.59 -0.39
N LYS A 107 7.91 -12.41 -0.66
CA LYS A 107 9.25 -11.97 -1.05
C LYS A 107 9.57 -12.52 -2.43
N GLN A 108 10.00 -11.66 -3.33
CA GLN A 108 10.51 -12.05 -4.64
C GLN A 108 11.97 -12.50 -4.54
N LEU A 109 12.29 -13.60 -5.21
CA LEU A 109 13.66 -14.10 -5.36
C LEU A 109 14.07 -13.96 -6.82
N ARG A 110 15.33 -13.59 -7.08
CA ARG A 110 15.87 -13.61 -8.46
C ARG A 110 15.97 -15.07 -8.90
N HIS A 111 15.24 -15.43 -9.96
CA HIS A 111 15.46 -16.70 -10.65
C HIS A 111 16.64 -16.53 -11.63
N HIS A 112 17.73 -17.27 -11.44
CA HIS A 112 18.78 -17.39 -12.45
C HIS A 112 18.41 -18.54 -13.40
N PRO A 113 18.07 -18.27 -14.68
CA PRO A 113 17.87 -19.33 -15.64
C PRO A 113 19.22 -20.00 -15.88
N LYS A 114 19.37 -21.27 -15.49
CA LYS A 114 20.52 -22.06 -15.93
C LYS A 114 20.38 -22.30 -17.42
N LEU A 115 21.24 -21.68 -18.23
CA LEU A 115 21.38 -22.04 -19.64
C LEU A 115 21.79 -23.51 -19.71
N HIS A 116 20.86 -24.38 -20.09
CA HIS A 116 21.20 -25.72 -20.51
C HIS A 116 21.91 -25.61 -21.87
N ARG A 117 23.24 -25.53 -21.85
CA ARG A 117 24.05 -25.54 -23.07
C ARG A 117 24.03 -26.96 -23.63
N ASP A 118 23.03 -27.27 -24.47
CA ASP A 118 22.99 -28.54 -25.21
C ASP A 118 24.24 -28.59 -26.10
N ARG A 119 25.20 -29.43 -25.71
CA ARG A 119 26.33 -29.80 -26.57
C ARG A 119 25.86 -30.92 -27.50
N ARG A 120 25.12 -30.56 -28.55
CA ARG A 120 24.96 -31.42 -29.72
C ARG A 120 25.33 -30.65 -30.97
N GLY A 121 26.53 -30.97 -31.47
CA GLY A 121 27.01 -30.49 -32.75
C GLY A 121 28.35 -31.14 -33.08
N HIS A 122 28.31 -32.07 -34.03
CA HIS A 122 29.41 -32.62 -34.82
C HIS A 122 30.21 -33.81 -34.26
N ARG A 123 29.79 -35.01 -34.66
CA ARG A 123 30.73 -36.04 -35.12
C ARG A 123 30.65 -36.09 -36.65
N LEU A 124 31.82 -36.06 -37.27
CA LEU A 124 32.06 -36.47 -38.67
C LEU A 124 31.86 -37.98 -38.81
#